data_AF-A0A969WSI7-F1
#
_entry.id   AF-A0A969WSI7-F1
#
_cell.length_a   1.000
_cell.length_b   1.000
_cell.length_c   1.000
_cell.angle_alpha   90.00
_cell.angle_beta   90.00
_cell.angle_gamma   90.00
#
_symmetry.space_group_name_H-M   'P 1'
#
loop_
_entity.id
_entity.type
_entity.pdbx_description
1 polymer ?
#
loop_
_entity_poly.entity_id
_entity_poly.type
_entity_poly.pdbx_seq_one_letter_code
_entity_poly.pdbx_strand_id
1 'polypeptide(L)'
;MLLALSLVIGLVSAQSLKSPNGEFVLNFSVDAVGSPVYELHYKGKPIINPSKLGLELIGNTQEEFNSEIKKEKDHATSLYDGFHVVDIQNSVFDETWTPVWGETATIRNHYNEMAVALNQKDTERNMIIRFRLFDDGLGFRYEFPAENSLVYFVVKEELTQFAMTGDHTAWWIAGDYDTQEYDYTTSKLSEIRAINEAVKQGNLSQTSFSDTGVQTSLQLKTDDGIYINLHEAALINYGAMHLNLDDEHMVFQSWITPDADGTKGHLQTPYNTPWRTVIVSDDARDILASDITLNLNEPSKIEDTSWIKPMKYVGVWWEMITGKSDWSYTSDLNSVHLGETDYTKVKPHDRHGATTENVKKHIDFAAKHGIEGVLVEGWNIGWEDWFGNLKDYVFDFQTPYPDFDIDEVHSYAKEKGVKMVMHHETSSSIRNYERHLDAAYQLMNDYDYPAVKSGYVGDIVPRGETHYSQWVNNHYQYALEKAADYKIMVNAHEAVRPTGICRTWPNLIANESARGTEYQAFGGSNANHVTILPFTRLIGGPMDYTPGIFEMDISKLNPNNHSHVNATIANQLALYVTMSSPLQMAADLPEHYDRFPDAF
;
A
#
# COMPACT_ATOMS: atom_id res chain seq x y z
N MET A 1 -33.16 2.20 -63.61
CA MET A 1 -32.21 1.35 -62.86
C MET A 1 -31.67 2.20 -61.72
N LEU A 2 -32.39 2.28 -60.59
CA LEU A 2 -31.88 2.90 -59.36
C LEU A 2 -31.31 1.75 -58.51
N LEU A 3 -29.99 1.77 -58.31
CA LEU A 3 -29.32 0.87 -57.36
C LEU A 3 -29.55 1.43 -55.95
N ALA A 4 -30.30 0.70 -55.13
CA ALA A 4 -30.39 0.94 -53.71
C ALA A 4 -29.13 0.35 -53.05
N LEU A 5 -28.24 1.23 -52.58
CA LEU A 5 -27.10 0.86 -51.76
C LEU A 5 -27.62 0.54 -50.35
N SER A 6 -27.69 -0.75 -50.02
CA SER A 6 -28.06 -1.21 -48.67
C SER A 6 -26.82 -1.12 -47.79
N LEU A 7 -26.75 -0.09 -46.95
CA LEU A 7 -25.73 0.05 -45.92
C LEU A 7 -26.05 -0.96 -44.81
N VAL A 8 -25.36 -2.10 -44.79
CA VAL A 8 -25.40 -3.04 -43.66
C VAL A 8 -24.54 -2.43 -42.56
N ILE A 9 -25.19 -1.70 -41.64
CA ILE A 9 -24.57 -1.31 -40.37
C ILE A 9 -24.49 -2.60 -39.55
N GLY A 10 -23.27 -3.15 -39.42
CA GLY A 10 -23.01 -4.23 -38.47
C GLY A 10 -23.29 -3.70 -37.06
N LEU A 11 -24.35 -4.20 -36.43
CA LEU A 11 -24.61 -3.97 -35.01
C LEU A 11 -23.50 -4.70 -34.22
N VAL A 12 -22.47 -3.95 -33.81
CA VAL A 12 -21.57 -4.40 -32.75
C VAL A 12 -22.45 -4.52 -31.49
N SER A 13 -22.72 -5.76 -31.06
CA SER A 13 -23.57 -6.00 -29.90
C SER A 13 -22.74 -5.76 -28.64
N ALA A 14 -22.98 -4.63 -27.96
CA ALA A 14 -22.42 -4.36 -26.64
C ALA A 14 -23.01 -5.35 -25.62
N GLN A 15 -22.16 -5.86 -24.74
CA GLN A 15 -22.52 -6.81 -23.70
C GLN A 15 -22.71 -6.07 -22.39
N SER A 16 -23.81 -6.34 -21.69
CA SER A 16 -24.21 -5.54 -20.53
C SER A 16 -24.32 -6.41 -19.28
N LEU A 17 -23.74 -5.92 -18.18
CA LEU A 17 -23.83 -6.50 -16.85
C LEU A 17 -24.45 -5.47 -15.91
N LYS A 18 -25.39 -5.89 -15.07
CA LYS A 18 -26.02 -5.00 -14.05
C LYS A 18 -25.58 -5.43 -12.66
N SER A 19 -25.48 -4.48 -11.72
CA SER A 19 -25.34 -4.82 -10.30
C SER A 19 -26.58 -5.58 -9.81
N PRO A 20 -26.48 -6.30 -8.67
CA PRO A 20 -27.63 -6.99 -8.09
C PRO A 20 -28.85 -6.09 -7.84
N ASN A 21 -28.66 -4.85 -7.39
CA ASN A 21 -29.73 -3.85 -7.21
C ASN A 21 -30.16 -3.16 -8.51
N GLY A 22 -29.42 -3.37 -9.61
CA GLY A 22 -29.68 -2.80 -10.93
C GLY A 22 -29.34 -1.32 -11.10
N GLU A 23 -28.73 -0.67 -10.12
CA GLU A 23 -28.32 0.74 -10.18
C GLU A 23 -27.07 0.96 -11.03
N PHE A 24 -26.18 -0.03 -11.08
CA PHE A 24 -25.03 0.01 -11.98
C PHE A 24 -25.28 -0.78 -13.25
N VAL A 25 -24.74 -0.25 -14.36
CA VAL A 25 -24.70 -0.92 -15.66
C VAL A 25 -23.29 -0.78 -16.23
N LEU A 26 -22.60 -1.90 -16.39
CA LEU A 26 -21.36 -2.02 -17.13
C LEU A 26 -21.69 -2.42 -18.57
N ASN A 27 -21.16 -1.72 -19.55
CA ASN A 27 -21.18 -2.16 -20.95
C ASN A 27 -19.76 -2.48 -21.41
N PHE A 28 -19.60 -3.62 -22.06
CA PHE A 28 -18.36 -4.06 -22.69
C PHE A 28 -18.54 -4.20 -24.20
N SER A 29 -17.53 -3.80 -24.97
CA SER A 29 -17.48 -4.00 -26.41
C SER A 29 -16.05 -4.19 -26.89
N VAL A 30 -15.92 -4.63 -28.14
CA VAL A 30 -14.65 -4.61 -28.86
C VAL A 30 -14.83 -3.66 -30.04
N ASP A 31 -13.93 -2.67 -30.16
CA ASP A 31 -14.03 -1.64 -31.20
C ASP A 31 -13.66 -2.15 -32.60
N ALA A 32 -13.73 -1.28 -33.61
CA ALA A 32 -13.48 -1.65 -35.00
C ALA A 32 -12.04 -2.13 -35.28
N VAL A 33 -11.06 -1.81 -34.43
CA VAL A 33 -9.67 -2.27 -34.55
C VAL A 33 -9.36 -3.44 -33.60
N GLY A 34 -10.36 -3.94 -32.87
CA GLY A 34 -10.19 -5.06 -31.96
C GLY A 34 -9.75 -4.67 -30.55
N SER A 35 -9.85 -3.40 -30.15
CA SER A 35 -9.54 -2.97 -28.77
C SER A 35 -10.70 -3.31 -27.84
N PRO A 36 -10.47 -3.97 -26.69
CA PRO A 36 -11.48 -4.11 -25.64
C PRO A 36 -11.79 -2.75 -25.00
N VAL A 37 -13.08 -2.44 -24.84
CA VAL A 37 -13.59 -1.16 -24.31
C VAL A 37 -14.69 -1.42 -23.30
N TYR A 38 -14.67 -0.71 -22.17
CA TYR A 38 -15.75 -0.71 -21.19
C TYR A 38 -16.24 0.72 -20.88
N GLU A 39 -17.47 0.81 -20.40
CA GLU A 39 -18.04 2.02 -19.80
C GLU A 39 -18.92 1.62 -18.60
N LEU A 40 -19.05 2.52 -17.63
CA LEU A 40 -19.80 2.27 -16.40
C LEU A 40 -20.81 3.38 -16.15
N HIS A 41 -22.06 2.99 -15.88
CA HIS A 41 -23.13 3.90 -15.49
C HIS A 41 -23.60 3.61 -14.06
N TYR A 42 -23.95 4.66 -13.32
CA TYR A 42 -24.58 4.61 -12.00
C TYR A 42 -25.88 5.41 -12.03
N LYS A 43 -27.01 4.79 -11.68
CA LYS A 43 -28.36 5.39 -11.72
C LYS A 43 -28.67 6.08 -13.06
N GLY A 44 -28.21 5.47 -14.15
CA GLY A 44 -28.37 5.97 -15.52
C GLY A 44 -27.42 7.08 -15.95
N LYS A 45 -26.55 7.59 -15.06
CA LYS A 45 -25.51 8.58 -15.38
C LYS A 45 -24.19 7.89 -15.75
N PRO A 46 -23.45 8.35 -16.77
CA PRO A 46 -22.11 7.85 -17.02
C PRO A 46 -21.20 8.22 -15.85
N ILE A 47 -20.34 7.27 -15.44
CA ILE A 47 -19.31 7.45 -14.41
C ILE A 47 -17.93 7.27 -15.04
N ILE A 48 -17.78 6.22 -15.84
CA ILE A 48 -16.62 5.98 -16.68
C ILE A 48 -17.08 6.02 -18.13
N ASN A 49 -16.56 6.99 -18.88
CA ASN A 49 -16.74 7.08 -20.34
C ASN A 49 -16.02 5.89 -21.02
N PRO A 50 -16.32 5.59 -22.31
CA PRO A 50 -15.66 4.52 -23.05
C PRO A 50 -14.13 4.51 -22.86
N SER A 51 -13.64 3.48 -22.19
CA SER A 51 -12.27 3.35 -21.72
C SER A 51 -11.65 2.07 -22.24
N LYS A 52 -10.45 2.16 -22.80
CA LYS A 52 -9.73 1.00 -23.37
C LYS A 52 -9.09 0.15 -22.28
N LEU A 53 -8.93 -1.13 -22.60
CA LEU A 53 -8.28 -2.13 -21.76
C LEU A 53 -7.25 -2.90 -22.59
N GLY A 54 -6.12 -3.26 -21.98
CA GLY A 54 -5.07 -4.03 -22.64
C GLY A 54 -3.68 -3.77 -22.08
N LEU A 55 -2.70 -4.49 -22.61
CA LEU A 55 -1.30 -4.38 -22.23
C LEU A 55 -0.40 -4.26 -23.47
N GLU A 56 0.66 -3.48 -23.37
CA GLU A 56 1.79 -3.53 -24.30
C GLU A 56 2.88 -4.42 -23.70
N LEU A 57 3.38 -5.37 -24.48
CA LEU A 57 4.46 -6.28 -24.09
C LEU A 57 5.81 -5.80 -24.63
N ILE A 58 6.89 -6.24 -24.01
CA ILE A 58 8.22 -6.14 -24.62
C ILE A 58 8.32 -7.17 -25.75
N GLY A 59 8.79 -6.74 -26.92
CA GLY A 59 8.93 -7.62 -28.08
C GLY A 59 10.03 -8.66 -27.87
N ASN A 60 9.86 -9.86 -28.43
CA ASN A 60 10.89 -10.91 -28.41
C ASN A 60 12.03 -10.63 -29.39
N THR A 61 12.57 -9.41 -29.42
CA THR A 61 13.86 -9.17 -30.05
C THR A 61 14.92 -9.47 -29.01
N GLN A 62 15.64 -10.58 -29.18
CA GLN A 62 17.04 -10.61 -28.76
C GLN A 62 17.69 -9.40 -29.41
N GLU A 63 17.85 -8.32 -28.68
CA GLU A 63 18.60 -7.17 -29.16
C GLU A 63 20.06 -7.61 -29.26
N GLU A 64 20.55 -7.76 -30.50
CA GLU A 64 21.99 -7.80 -30.71
C GLU A 64 22.58 -6.49 -30.18
N PHE A 65 23.58 -6.61 -29.30
CA PHE A 65 24.35 -5.49 -28.76
C PHE A 65 24.80 -4.58 -29.93
N ASN A 66 24.34 -3.31 -29.96
CA ASN A 66 24.51 -2.28 -31.01
C ASN A 66 23.47 -2.20 -32.17
N SER A 67 22.24 -2.70 -32.03
CA SER A 67 21.19 -2.42 -33.03
C SER A 67 20.36 -1.16 -32.69
N GLU A 68 20.04 -0.34 -33.71
CA GLU A 68 19.14 0.81 -33.56
C GLU A 68 17.69 0.34 -33.35
N ILE A 69 17.07 0.76 -32.24
CA ILE A 69 15.66 0.47 -31.92
C ILE A 69 14.75 1.12 -32.98
N LYS A 70 14.05 0.31 -33.78
CA LYS A 70 13.01 0.78 -34.71
C LYS A 70 11.66 0.82 -34.01
N LYS A 71 11.05 2.02 -33.95
CA LYS A 71 9.68 2.28 -33.45
C LYS A 71 8.60 1.90 -34.48
N GLU A 72 8.51 0.64 -34.89
CA GLU A 72 7.29 0.16 -35.57
C GLU A 72 6.39 -0.57 -34.57
N LYS A 73 5.06 -0.45 -34.73
CA LYS A 73 4.09 -1.26 -33.99
C LYS A 73 4.31 -2.73 -34.37
N ASP A 74 4.99 -3.48 -33.53
CA ASP A 74 5.19 -4.91 -33.73
C ASP A 74 3.94 -5.66 -33.21
N HIS A 75 3.26 -6.41 -34.08
CA HIS A 75 2.15 -7.28 -33.68
C HIS A 75 2.54 -8.26 -32.56
N ALA A 76 3.82 -8.60 -32.41
CA ALA A 76 4.31 -9.43 -31.32
C ALA A 76 4.21 -8.74 -29.93
N THR A 77 4.17 -7.41 -29.89
CA THR A 77 4.08 -6.60 -28.66
C THR A 77 2.66 -6.24 -28.24
N SER A 78 1.69 -6.30 -29.16
CA SER A 78 0.31 -5.93 -28.86
C SER A 78 -0.39 -7.00 -28.02
N LEU A 79 -0.95 -6.58 -26.89
CA LEU A 79 -1.98 -7.29 -26.15
C LEU A 79 -3.11 -6.31 -25.75
N TYR A 80 -3.41 -5.35 -26.65
CA TYR A 80 -4.41 -4.30 -26.45
C TYR A 80 -5.37 -4.09 -27.63
N ASP A 81 -5.11 -4.70 -28.80
CA ASP A 81 -5.96 -4.62 -29.99
C ASP A 81 -5.99 -5.94 -30.78
N GLY A 82 -6.72 -5.98 -31.90
CA GLY A 82 -6.83 -7.17 -32.75
C GLY A 82 -7.61 -8.34 -32.11
N PHE A 83 -8.31 -8.11 -30.99
CA PHE A 83 -9.14 -9.10 -30.34
C PHE A 83 -10.51 -9.25 -31.00
N HIS A 84 -11.11 -10.40 -30.78
CA HIS A 84 -12.54 -10.61 -30.93
C HIS A 84 -13.05 -11.45 -29.76
N VAL A 85 -14.34 -11.32 -29.45
CA VAL A 85 -14.99 -12.11 -28.40
C VAL A 85 -15.18 -13.54 -28.87
N VAL A 86 -14.72 -14.51 -28.07
CA VAL A 86 -14.87 -15.94 -28.31
C VAL A 86 -16.01 -16.51 -27.47
N ASP A 87 -16.06 -16.14 -26.20
CA ASP A 87 -17.06 -16.63 -25.25
C ASP A 87 -17.35 -15.57 -24.18
N ILE A 88 -18.55 -15.64 -23.60
CA ILE A 88 -18.96 -14.80 -22.47
C ILE A 88 -19.68 -15.68 -21.46
N GLN A 89 -19.17 -15.64 -20.23
CA GLN A 89 -19.75 -16.38 -19.12
C GLN A 89 -20.22 -15.39 -18.07
N ASN A 90 -21.49 -15.52 -17.66
CA ASN A 90 -22.05 -14.74 -16.58
C ASN A 90 -22.29 -15.64 -15.37
N SER A 91 -22.04 -15.12 -14.18
CA SER A 91 -22.36 -15.80 -12.93
C SER A 91 -22.82 -14.79 -11.87
N VAL A 92 -23.33 -15.32 -10.76
CA VAL A 92 -23.73 -14.54 -9.59
C VAL A 92 -23.08 -15.18 -8.38
N PHE A 93 -22.61 -14.36 -7.45
CA PHE A 93 -22.03 -14.81 -6.19
C PHE A 93 -22.65 -14.01 -5.05
N ASP A 94 -23.08 -14.69 -3.98
CA ASP A 94 -23.68 -14.08 -2.80
C ASP A 94 -23.36 -14.94 -1.56
N GLU A 95 -22.27 -14.63 -0.90
CA GLU A 95 -21.84 -15.34 0.31
C GLU A 95 -21.40 -14.34 1.37
N THR A 96 -21.44 -14.74 2.64
CA THR A 96 -20.97 -13.93 3.77
C THR A 96 -19.79 -14.62 4.44
N TRP A 97 -18.76 -13.84 4.80
CA TRP A 97 -17.57 -14.34 5.48
C TRP A 97 -17.25 -13.51 6.73
N THR A 98 -16.47 -14.08 7.65
CA THR A 98 -16.08 -13.43 8.91
C THR A 98 -14.59 -13.10 8.85
N PRO A 99 -14.21 -11.80 8.95
CA PRO A 99 -12.80 -11.46 9.06
C PRO A 99 -12.24 -11.84 10.42
N VAL A 100 -10.92 -12.10 10.50
CA VAL A 100 -10.24 -12.37 11.80
C VAL A 100 -10.34 -11.16 12.73
N TRP A 101 -10.18 -9.98 12.14
CA TRP A 101 -10.35 -8.66 12.73
C TRP A 101 -10.86 -7.73 11.63
N GLY A 102 -11.60 -6.68 11.99
CA GLY A 102 -12.14 -5.74 11.01
C GLY A 102 -13.19 -4.82 11.62
N GLU A 103 -13.74 -3.94 10.80
CA GLU A 103 -14.73 -2.93 11.20
C GLU A 103 -16.10 -3.54 11.50
N THR A 104 -16.40 -4.70 10.90
CA THR A 104 -17.66 -5.42 11.06
C THR A 104 -17.40 -6.89 11.40
N ALA A 105 -18.37 -7.53 12.06
CA ALA A 105 -18.27 -8.95 12.44
C ALA A 105 -18.41 -9.91 11.24
N THR A 106 -19.04 -9.46 10.16
CA THR A 106 -19.28 -10.25 8.94
C THR A 106 -19.33 -9.32 7.73
N ILE A 107 -18.72 -9.75 6.63
CA ILE A 107 -18.70 -9.05 5.35
C ILE A 107 -19.47 -9.87 4.32
N ARG A 108 -20.40 -9.23 3.61
CA ARG A 108 -21.13 -9.86 2.50
C ARG A 108 -20.36 -9.61 1.20
N ASN A 109 -20.19 -10.67 0.41
CA ASN A 109 -19.60 -10.63 -0.91
C ASN A 109 -20.70 -10.95 -1.94
N HIS A 110 -21.29 -9.91 -2.52
CA HIS A 110 -22.43 -10.03 -3.41
C HIS A 110 -22.19 -9.26 -4.71
N TYR A 111 -22.06 -9.98 -5.82
CA TYR A 111 -21.83 -9.39 -7.14
C TYR A 111 -22.43 -10.24 -8.26
N ASN A 112 -22.72 -9.57 -9.37
CA ASN A 112 -22.87 -10.23 -10.66
C ASN A 112 -21.52 -10.20 -11.38
N GLU A 113 -21.17 -11.27 -12.10
CA GLU A 113 -19.88 -11.41 -12.79
C GLU A 113 -20.08 -11.63 -14.28
N MET A 114 -19.17 -11.06 -15.08
CA MET A 114 -19.03 -11.31 -16.51
C MET A 114 -17.55 -11.60 -16.82
N ALA A 115 -17.26 -12.78 -17.36
CA ALA A 115 -15.96 -13.16 -17.89
C ALA A 115 -16.01 -13.17 -19.41
N VAL A 116 -15.25 -12.29 -20.04
CA VAL A 116 -15.18 -12.15 -21.50
C VAL A 116 -13.89 -12.81 -22.00
N ALA A 117 -14.02 -13.93 -22.70
CA ALA A 117 -12.88 -14.58 -23.35
C ALA A 117 -12.62 -13.93 -24.71
N LEU A 118 -11.39 -13.43 -24.88
CA LEU A 118 -10.92 -12.76 -26.07
C LEU A 118 -9.80 -13.58 -26.72
N ASN A 119 -9.81 -13.64 -28.06
CA ASN A 119 -8.72 -14.19 -28.85
C ASN A 119 -8.20 -13.17 -29.84
N GLN A 120 -6.87 -13.02 -29.91
CA GLN A 120 -6.21 -12.15 -30.87
C GLN A 120 -5.86 -12.95 -32.12
N LYS A 121 -6.55 -12.66 -33.23
CA LYS A 121 -6.54 -13.54 -34.42
C LYS A 121 -5.14 -13.76 -35.01
N ASP A 122 -4.29 -12.74 -34.99
CA ASP A 122 -2.98 -12.78 -35.67
C ASP A 122 -1.92 -13.54 -34.86
N THR A 123 -2.05 -13.61 -33.54
CA THR A 123 -1.09 -14.25 -32.63
C THR A 123 -1.64 -15.50 -31.94
N GLU A 124 -2.94 -15.77 -32.11
CA GLU A 124 -3.72 -16.80 -31.43
C GLU A 124 -3.66 -16.72 -29.89
N ARG A 125 -3.26 -15.57 -29.34
CA ARG A 125 -3.17 -15.35 -27.89
C ARG A 125 -4.56 -15.17 -27.29
N ASN A 126 -4.76 -15.76 -26.11
CA ASN A 126 -6.01 -15.68 -25.36
C ASN A 126 -5.87 -14.74 -24.15
N MET A 127 -6.92 -13.98 -23.86
CA MET A 127 -7.01 -13.16 -22.67
C MET A 127 -8.45 -13.18 -22.18
N ILE A 128 -8.66 -13.33 -20.87
CA ILE A 128 -9.98 -13.17 -20.28
C ILE A 128 -9.99 -11.85 -19.53
N ILE A 129 -11.02 -11.04 -19.73
CA ILE A 129 -11.29 -9.89 -18.86
C ILE A 129 -12.47 -10.28 -17.97
N ARG A 130 -12.23 -10.34 -16.66
CA ARG A 130 -13.26 -10.68 -15.67
C ARG A 130 -13.71 -9.41 -14.98
N PHE A 131 -15.02 -9.16 -14.99
CA PHE A 131 -15.69 -8.06 -14.33
C PHE A 131 -16.58 -8.59 -13.21
N ARG A 132 -16.53 -7.96 -12.03
CA ARG A 132 -17.45 -8.15 -10.91
C ARG A 132 -18.12 -6.83 -10.60
N LEU A 133 -19.44 -6.79 -10.70
CA LEU A 133 -20.24 -5.60 -10.49
C LEU A 133 -21.07 -5.76 -9.21
N PHE A 134 -20.76 -4.93 -8.23
CA PHE A 134 -21.35 -4.86 -6.90
C PHE A 134 -22.41 -3.75 -6.86
N ASP A 135 -23.12 -3.63 -5.75
CA ASP A 135 -24.12 -2.58 -5.54
C ASP A 135 -23.51 -1.19 -5.26
N ASP A 136 -22.19 -1.12 -5.08
CA ASP A 136 -21.38 0.04 -4.71
C ASP A 136 -20.15 0.25 -5.63
N GLY A 137 -19.99 -0.55 -6.69
CA GLY A 137 -18.88 -0.36 -7.62
C GLY A 137 -18.54 -1.56 -8.51
N LEU A 138 -17.42 -1.41 -9.23
CA LEU A 138 -16.89 -2.36 -10.20
C LEU A 138 -15.49 -2.81 -9.79
N GLY A 139 -15.21 -4.10 -9.93
CA GLY A 139 -13.85 -4.65 -9.99
C GLY A 139 -13.61 -5.36 -11.31
N PHE A 140 -12.44 -5.21 -11.92
CA PHE A 140 -12.06 -6.02 -13.10
C PHE A 140 -10.58 -6.38 -13.13
N ARG A 141 -10.22 -7.47 -13.82
CA ARG A 141 -8.82 -7.90 -14.01
C ARG A 141 -8.62 -8.64 -15.33
N TYR A 142 -7.36 -8.75 -15.75
CA TYR A 142 -6.94 -9.59 -16.86
C TYR A 142 -6.52 -10.97 -16.35
N GLU A 143 -6.92 -12.03 -17.04
CA GLU A 143 -6.52 -13.40 -16.77
C GLU A 143 -5.89 -14.01 -18.03
N PHE A 144 -4.75 -14.67 -17.84
CA PHE A 144 -3.96 -15.30 -18.90
C PHE A 144 -3.95 -16.81 -18.66
N PRO A 145 -4.76 -17.60 -19.39
CA PRO A 145 -4.91 -19.03 -19.16
C PRO A 145 -3.64 -19.84 -19.43
N ALA A 146 -3.55 -21.05 -18.86
CA ALA A 146 -2.41 -21.96 -19.08
C ALA A 146 -2.31 -22.47 -20.53
N GLU A 147 -3.43 -22.62 -21.23
CA GLU A 147 -3.51 -23.10 -22.63
C GLU A 147 -3.23 -21.98 -23.65
N ASN A 148 -2.58 -20.89 -23.22
CA ASN A 148 -2.27 -19.73 -24.04
C ASN A 148 -0.98 -19.95 -24.84
N SER A 149 -0.91 -19.44 -26.07
CA SER A 149 0.34 -19.40 -26.84
C SER A 149 1.38 -18.47 -26.19
N LEU A 150 0.92 -17.52 -25.37
CA LEU A 150 1.75 -16.68 -24.50
C LEU A 150 2.00 -17.40 -23.16
N VAL A 151 3.23 -17.90 -22.94
CA VAL A 151 3.61 -18.58 -21.69
C VAL A 151 4.35 -17.65 -20.75
N TYR A 152 5.54 -17.19 -21.15
CA TYR A 152 6.31 -16.16 -20.46
C TYR A 152 6.22 -14.87 -21.24
N PHE A 153 6.01 -13.77 -20.54
CA PHE A 153 5.91 -12.45 -21.17
C PHE A 153 6.29 -11.36 -20.19
N VAL A 154 6.73 -10.23 -20.74
CA VAL A 154 7.15 -9.08 -19.97
C VAL A 154 6.29 -7.90 -20.37
N VAL A 155 5.67 -7.27 -19.38
CA VAL A 155 4.82 -6.10 -19.56
C VAL A 155 5.71 -4.87 -19.73
N LYS A 156 5.49 -4.15 -20.82
CA LYS A 156 6.07 -2.83 -21.05
C LYS A 156 5.18 -1.75 -20.43
N GLU A 157 3.88 -1.81 -20.70
CA GLU A 157 2.87 -0.91 -20.14
C GLU A 157 1.54 -1.62 -19.97
N GLU A 158 0.82 -1.29 -18.90
CA GLU A 158 -0.60 -1.57 -18.80
C GLU A 158 -1.38 -0.35 -19.31
N LEU A 159 -2.31 -0.56 -20.25
CA LEU A 159 -3.03 0.50 -20.95
C LEU A 159 -4.49 0.64 -20.47
N THR A 160 -4.76 0.24 -19.22
CA THR A 160 -6.08 0.34 -18.60
C THR A 160 -6.48 1.80 -18.43
N GLN A 161 -7.64 2.18 -18.95
CA GLN A 161 -8.14 3.55 -18.84
C GLN A 161 -9.31 3.70 -17.86
N PHE A 162 -9.43 4.91 -17.31
CA PHE A 162 -10.57 5.43 -16.58
C PHE A 162 -10.86 6.83 -17.13
N ALA A 163 -11.65 6.91 -18.19
CA ALA A 163 -12.05 8.17 -18.80
C ALA A 163 -13.14 8.84 -17.95
N MET A 164 -12.79 9.95 -17.29
CA MET A 164 -13.70 10.70 -16.43
C MET A 164 -14.73 11.45 -17.27
N THR A 165 -15.84 11.81 -16.62
CA THR A 165 -16.97 12.52 -17.25
C THR A 165 -16.88 14.03 -17.15
N GLY A 166 -15.84 14.56 -16.48
CA GLY A 166 -15.62 15.98 -16.32
C GLY A 166 -14.35 16.28 -15.53
N ASP A 167 -14.14 17.57 -15.29
CA ASP A 167 -13.05 18.08 -14.45
C ASP A 167 -13.45 17.97 -12.97
N HIS A 168 -13.29 16.77 -12.42
CA HIS A 168 -13.72 16.44 -11.06
C HIS A 168 -12.81 17.09 -10.01
N THR A 169 -13.31 17.26 -8.79
CA THR A 169 -12.45 17.58 -7.65
C THR A 169 -11.77 16.31 -7.17
N ALA A 170 -10.46 16.35 -6.95
CA ALA A 170 -9.66 15.23 -6.49
C ALA A 170 -9.01 15.51 -5.13
N TRP A 171 -8.86 14.47 -4.31
CA TRP A 171 -7.97 14.43 -3.15
C TRP A 171 -6.86 13.44 -3.45
N TRP A 172 -5.65 13.95 -3.68
CA TRP A 172 -4.57 13.19 -4.28
C TRP A 172 -3.21 13.48 -3.65
N ILE A 173 -2.29 12.55 -3.85
CA ILE A 173 -0.85 12.69 -3.60
C ILE A 173 -0.09 12.39 -4.89
N ALA A 174 1.12 12.97 -5.02
CA ALA A 174 1.94 12.81 -6.21
C ALA A 174 2.27 11.34 -6.48
N GLY A 175 2.18 10.94 -7.76
CA GLY A 175 2.56 9.61 -8.21
C GLY A 175 4.06 9.42 -8.06
N ASP A 176 4.45 8.43 -7.24
CA ASP A 176 5.83 8.23 -6.82
C ASP A 176 6.08 6.74 -6.56
N TYR A 177 7.25 6.23 -6.95
CA TYR A 177 7.57 4.81 -6.82
C TYR A 177 8.13 4.40 -5.46
N ASP A 178 8.51 5.37 -4.62
CA ASP A 178 9.30 5.12 -3.42
C ASP A 178 8.65 5.64 -2.13
N THR A 179 7.81 6.67 -2.19
CA THR A 179 7.13 7.18 -0.99
C THR A 179 5.66 7.50 -1.22
N GLN A 180 4.82 7.32 -0.19
CA GLN A 180 3.46 7.85 -0.13
C GLN A 180 3.30 8.92 0.97
N GLU A 181 4.40 9.43 1.53
CA GLU A 181 4.43 10.29 2.71
C GLU A 181 4.19 11.79 2.42
N TYR A 182 3.34 12.05 1.42
CA TYR A 182 2.91 13.39 1.07
C TYR A 182 1.66 13.80 1.84
N ASP A 183 1.53 15.10 2.12
CA ASP A 183 0.23 15.68 2.46
C ASP A 183 -0.69 15.63 1.23
N TYR A 184 -1.98 15.38 1.46
CA TYR A 184 -2.97 15.40 0.38
C TYR A 184 -3.19 16.81 -0.17
N THR A 185 -3.34 16.89 -1.49
CA THR A 185 -3.76 18.08 -2.22
C THR A 185 -5.22 17.95 -2.66
N THR A 186 -5.99 19.03 -2.52
CA THR A 186 -7.35 19.12 -3.07
C THR A 186 -7.36 20.11 -4.23
N SER A 187 -7.72 19.65 -5.42
CA SER A 187 -7.77 20.49 -6.62
C SER A 187 -8.76 19.93 -7.63
N LYS A 188 -9.02 20.68 -8.71
CA LYS A 188 -9.56 20.11 -9.94
C LYS A 188 -8.52 19.22 -10.65
N LEU A 189 -8.97 18.31 -11.51
CA LEU A 189 -8.09 17.46 -12.31
C LEU A 189 -7.21 18.32 -13.24
N SER A 190 -7.80 19.35 -13.85
CA SER A 190 -7.10 20.31 -14.71
C SER A 190 -6.01 21.12 -14.01
N GLU A 191 -6.03 21.19 -12.68
CA GLU A 191 -5.07 21.97 -11.88
C GLU A 191 -3.85 21.14 -11.46
N ILE A 192 -3.93 19.81 -11.52
CA ILE A 192 -2.89 18.89 -11.01
C ILE A 192 -1.52 19.25 -11.57
N ARG A 193 -1.40 19.36 -12.90
CA ARG A 193 -0.12 19.66 -13.59
C ARG A 193 0.57 20.90 -13.02
N ALA A 194 -0.19 21.95 -12.78
CA ALA A 194 0.36 23.24 -12.38
C ALA A 194 0.86 23.25 -10.93
N ILE A 195 0.34 22.36 -10.08
CA ILE A 195 0.62 22.35 -8.65
C ILE A 195 1.41 21.12 -8.17
N ASN A 196 1.50 20.05 -8.97
CA ASN A 196 2.15 18.78 -8.60
C ASN A 196 3.56 18.97 -8.08
N GLU A 197 4.40 19.69 -8.81
CA GLU A 197 5.78 19.92 -8.37
C GLU A 197 5.87 20.75 -7.08
N ALA A 198 4.94 21.68 -6.87
CA ALA A 198 4.96 22.56 -5.70
C ALA A 198 4.49 21.87 -4.40
N VAL A 199 3.73 20.77 -4.51
CA VAL A 199 3.17 20.05 -3.35
C VAL A 199 4.04 18.86 -2.91
N LYS A 200 5.02 18.45 -3.72
CA LYS A 200 6.00 17.43 -3.35
C LYS A 200 6.91 17.95 -2.25
N GLN A 201 6.85 17.33 -1.08
CA GLN A 201 7.78 17.57 0.01
C GLN A 201 9.02 16.67 -0.18
N GLY A 202 10.19 17.13 0.23
CA GLY A 202 11.40 16.31 0.13
C GLY A 202 11.33 15.10 1.06
N ASN A 203 11.57 13.92 0.50
CA ASN A 203 11.70 12.64 1.20
C ASN A 203 13.10 12.04 0.93
N LEU A 204 13.55 11.14 1.80
CA LEU A 204 14.82 10.45 1.63
C LEU A 204 14.84 9.57 0.37
N SER A 205 13.72 8.92 0.05
CA SER A 205 13.53 8.14 -1.18
C SER A 205 12.26 8.59 -1.89
N GLN A 206 12.40 9.07 -3.13
CA GLN A 206 11.28 9.56 -3.92
C GLN A 206 11.63 9.50 -5.41
N THR A 207 10.75 8.90 -6.20
CA THR A 207 10.88 8.83 -7.66
C THR A 207 9.54 9.16 -8.31
N SER A 208 9.32 10.45 -8.56
CA SER A 208 8.14 10.91 -9.29
C SER A 208 8.25 10.61 -10.79
N PHE A 209 7.13 10.24 -11.42
CA PHE A 209 7.15 9.79 -12.83
C PHE A 209 6.44 10.71 -13.84
N SER A 210 5.61 11.65 -13.39
CA SER A 210 4.83 12.53 -14.26
C SER A 210 4.38 13.80 -13.54
N ASP A 211 4.26 14.91 -14.27
CA ASP A 211 3.66 16.17 -13.77
C ASP A 211 2.16 16.00 -13.45
N THR A 212 1.52 14.97 -14.01
CA THR A 212 0.10 14.64 -13.79
C THR A 212 -0.10 13.24 -13.20
N GLY A 213 0.99 12.65 -12.70
CA GLY A 213 0.96 11.36 -12.02
C GLY A 213 0.42 11.50 -10.59
N VAL A 214 -0.47 10.59 -10.21
CA VAL A 214 -1.04 10.49 -8.86
C VAL A 214 -1.04 9.03 -8.39
N GLN A 215 -1.03 8.82 -7.07
CA GLN A 215 -1.23 7.48 -6.50
C GLN A 215 -2.70 7.12 -6.38
N THR A 216 -2.95 5.84 -6.14
CA THR A 216 -4.25 5.33 -5.68
C THR A 216 -4.15 4.93 -4.20
N SER A 217 -5.23 4.75 -3.45
CA SER A 217 -6.63 5.00 -3.78
C SER A 217 -6.90 6.50 -4.01
N LEU A 218 -7.38 6.84 -5.21
CA LEU A 218 -7.65 8.21 -5.62
C LEU A 218 -9.11 8.54 -5.36
N GLN A 219 -9.37 9.51 -4.49
CA GLN A 219 -10.72 9.98 -4.20
C GLN A 219 -11.09 11.17 -5.08
N LEU A 220 -12.25 11.07 -5.74
CA LEU A 220 -12.82 12.10 -6.60
C LEU A 220 -14.23 12.46 -6.14
N LYS A 221 -14.65 13.67 -6.50
CA LYS A 221 -16.04 14.15 -6.40
C LYS A 221 -16.42 14.93 -7.65
N THR A 222 -17.53 14.54 -8.25
CA THR A 222 -18.11 15.22 -9.42
C THR A 222 -18.88 16.48 -9.00
N ASP A 223 -19.09 17.40 -9.93
CA ASP A 223 -19.89 18.61 -9.67
C ASP A 223 -21.36 18.30 -9.32
N ASP A 224 -21.88 17.17 -9.80
CA ASP A 224 -23.24 16.71 -9.52
C ASP A 224 -23.35 15.81 -8.27
N GLY A 225 -22.30 15.77 -7.45
CA GLY A 225 -22.32 15.20 -6.10
C GLY A 225 -22.07 13.70 -6.01
N ILE A 226 -21.51 13.09 -7.05
CA ILE A 226 -21.09 11.68 -7.03
C ILE A 226 -19.65 11.59 -6.52
N TYR A 227 -19.40 10.64 -5.64
CA TYR A 227 -18.08 10.26 -5.15
C TYR A 227 -17.58 9.06 -5.95
N ILE A 228 -16.33 9.11 -6.41
CA ILE A 228 -15.68 8.04 -7.17
C ILE A 228 -14.34 7.75 -6.51
N ASN A 229 -14.03 6.49 -6.28
CA ASN A 229 -12.74 6.04 -5.80
C ASN A 229 -12.10 5.11 -6.83
N LEU A 230 -10.89 5.42 -7.28
CA LEU A 230 -10.11 4.59 -8.21
C LEU A 230 -8.98 3.91 -7.47
N HIS A 231 -8.92 2.58 -7.50
CA HIS A 231 -7.91 1.82 -6.78
C HIS A 231 -7.62 0.45 -7.42
N GLU A 232 -6.89 -0.41 -6.70
CA GLU A 232 -6.63 -1.80 -7.06
C GLU A 232 -6.82 -2.72 -5.85
N ALA A 233 -7.02 -4.02 -6.12
CA ALA A 233 -7.14 -5.05 -5.08
C ALA A 233 -6.31 -6.28 -5.40
N ALA A 234 -5.77 -6.93 -4.37
CA ALA A 234 -4.92 -8.13 -4.47
C ALA A 234 -3.64 -7.92 -5.30
N LEU A 235 -2.85 -6.90 -4.95
CA LEU A 235 -1.55 -6.64 -5.55
C LEU A 235 -0.54 -7.72 -5.14
N ILE A 236 -0.48 -8.80 -5.91
CA ILE A 236 0.40 -9.95 -5.66
C ILE A 236 1.21 -10.22 -6.92
N ASN A 237 2.53 -10.28 -6.79
CA ASN A 237 3.47 -10.56 -7.87
C ASN A 237 3.24 -9.65 -9.11
N TYR A 238 3.07 -8.35 -8.88
CA TYR A 238 2.95 -7.31 -9.92
C TYR A 238 3.48 -5.98 -9.36
N GLY A 239 3.86 -5.03 -10.22
CA GLY A 239 4.19 -3.66 -9.80
C GLY A 239 2.93 -2.91 -9.36
N ALA A 240 3.06 -1.96 -8.43
CA ALA A 240 1.92 -1.19 -7.95
C ALA A 240 1.35 -0.28 -9.05
N MET A 241 0.03 -0.09 -9.05
CA MET A 241 -0.64 0.79 -10.00
C MET A 241 -0.70 2.23 -9.48
N HIS A 242 -0.11 3.13 -10.24
CA HIS A 242 -0.36 4.56 -10.21
C HIS A 242 -1.32 4.97 -11.33
N LEU A 243 -1.75 6.22 -11.33
CA LEU A 243 -2.55 6.78 -12.41
C LEU A 243 -1.83 7.97 -13.03
N ASN A 244 -1.68 7.95 -14.34
CA ASN A 244 -1.21 9.11 -15.10
C ASN A 244 -2.40 9.77 -15.79
N LEU A 245 -2.59 11.07 -15.54
CA LEU A 245 -3.71 11.82 -16.10
C LEU A 245 -3.33 12.47 -17.44
N ASP A 246 -4.08 12.15 -18.49
CA ASP A 246 -4.28 13.02 -19.64
C ASP A 246 -5.26 14.12 -19.23
N ASP A 247 -4.72 15.28 -18.88
CA ASP A 247 -5.46 16.44 -18.37
C ASP A 247 -6.11 17.28 -19.48
N GLU A 248 -5.91 16.94 -20.75
CA GLU A 248 -6.65 17.52 -21.88
C GLU A 248 -7.99 16.80 -22.10
N HIS A 249 -8.00 15.47 -21.93
CA HIS A 249 -9.18 14.63 -22.17
C HIS A 249 -9.82 14.08 -20.89
N MET A 250 -9.24 14.36 -19.72
CA MET A 250 -9.66 13.84 -18.41
C MET A 250 -9.66 12.31 -18.35
N VAL A 251 -8.60 11.68 -18.87
CA VAL A 251 -8.45 10.23 -18.88
C VAL A 251 -7.29 9.85 -17.98
N PHE A 252 -7.58 9.09 -16.92
CA PHE A 252 -6.52 8.40 -16.20
C PHE A 252 -6.15 7.11 -16.94
N GLN A 253 -4.87 6.84 -17.08
CA GLN A 253 -4.35 5.54 -17.51
C GLN A 253 -3.55 4.91 -16.37
N SER A 254 -3.65 3.59 -16.20
CA SER A 254 -2.78 2.83 -15.31
C SER A 254 -1.31 3.11 -15.64
N TRP A 255 -0.52 3.33 -14.61
CA TRP A 255 0.92 3.47 -14.70
C TRP A 255 1.57 2.55 -13.68
N ILE A 256 2.09 1.41 -14.13
CA ILE A 256 2.69 0.41 -13.24
C ILE A 256 4.09 0.84 -12.85
N THR A 257 4.46 0.66 -11.57
CA THR A 257 5.83 0.87 -11.10
C THR A 257 6.80 -0.05 -11.84
N PRO A 258 7.86 0.47 -12.46
CA PRO A 258 8.84 -0.36 -13.14
C PRO A 258 9.83 -1.02 -12.16
N ASP A 259 10.36 -2.18 -12.55
CA ASP A 259 11.58 -2.77 -11.99
C ASP A 259 12.82 -1.98 -12.46
N ALA A 260 14.01 -2.33 -11.94
CA ALA A 260 15.25 -1.60 -12.20
C ALA A 260 15.65 -1.52 -13.69
N ASP A 261 15.19 -2.46 -14.52
CA ASP A 261 15.43 -2.49 -15.96
C ASP A 261 14.36 -1.76 -16.80
N GLY A 262 13.38 -1.14 -16.13
CA GLY A 262 12.28 -0.39 -16.75
C GLY A 262 11.09 -1.27 -17.16
N THR A 263 11.16 -2.59 -16.97
CA THR A 263 10.03 -3.50 -17.21
C THR A 263 8.96 -3.33 -16.14
N LYS A 264 7.71 -3.69 -16.41
CA LYS A 264 6.58 -3.45 -15.51
C LYS A 264 5.84 -4.73 -15.09
N GLY A 265 6.50 -5.87 -15.26
CA GLY A 265 5.94 -7.16 -14.88
C GLY A 265 6.52 -8.33 -15.67
N HIS A 266 7.26 -9.20 -15.02
CA HIS A 266 7.69 -10.51 -15.52
C HIS A 266 6.68 -11.58 -15.13
N LEU A 267 5.95 -12.07 -16.13
CA LEU A 267 4.77 -12.92 -15.90
C LEU A 267 4.90 -14.30 -16.56
N GLN A 268 4.24 -15.27 -15.95
CA GLN A 268 4.13 -16.64 -16.47
C GLN A 268 2.70 -17.14 -16.34
N THR A 269 2.11 -17.67 -17.40
CA THR A 269 0.77 -18.27 -17.36
C THR A 269 0.73 -19.61 -16.60
N PRO A 270 -0.37 -19.96 -15.92
CA PRO A 270 -1.56 -19.12 -15.71
C PRO A 270 -1.28 -17.96 -14.74
N TYR A 271 -1.76 -16.75 -15.08
CA TYR A 271 -1.57 -15.55 -14.27
C TYR A 271 -2.79 -14.64 -14.33
N ASN A 272 -3.02 -13.87 -13.26
CA ASN A 272 -4.02 -12.82 -13.21
C ASN A 272 -3.35 -11.52 -12.77
N THR A 273 -3.67 -10.41 -13.40
CA THR A 273 -3.31 -9.11 -12.84
C THR A 273 -4.05 -8.89 -11.51
N PRO A 274 -3.59 -7.96 -10.66
CA PRO A 274 -4.43 -7.39 -9.62
C PRO A 274 -5.74 -6.87 -10.21
N TRP A 275 -6.76 -6.77 -9.37
CA TRP A 275 -8.02 -6.14 -9.75
C TRP A 275 -7.83 -4.62 -9.84
N ARG A 276 -8.56 -3.97 -10.73
CA ARG A 276 -8.77 -2.52 -10.77
C ARG A 276 -10.18 -2.24 -10.31
N THR A 277 -10.34 -1.25 -9.44
CA THR A 277 -11.61 -0.98 -8.76
C THR A 277 -12.10 0.44 -9.00
N VAL A 278 -13.41 0.57 -9.18
CA VAL A 278 -14.14 1.84 -9.28
C VAL A 278 -15.29 1.78 -8.27
N ILE A 279 -15.12 2.37 -7.09
CA ILE A 279 -16.17 2.47 -6.05
C ILE A 279 -16.91 3.78 -6.25
N VAL A 280 -18.25 3.76 -6.21
CA VAL A 280 -19.07 4.92 -6.58
C VAL A 280 -20.29 5.01 -5.69
N SER A 281 -20.59 6.21 -5.18
CA SER A 281 -21.87 6.50 -4.54
C SER A 281 -22.23 7.98 -4.62
N ASP A 282 -23.51 8.31 -4.46
CA ASP A 282 -24.01 9.66 -4.20
C ASP A 282 -23.98 10.04 -2.70
N ASP A 283 -23.46 9.16 -1.84
CA ASP A 283 -23.15 9.40 -0.43
C ASP A 283 -21.71 8.99 -0.12
N ALA A 284 -20.92 9.94 0.40
CA ALA A 284 -19.52 9.67 0.75
C ALA A 284 -19.37 8.52 1.76
N ARG A 285 -20.34 8.34 2.66
CA ARG A 285 -20.29 7.31 3.70
C ARG A 285 -20.25 5.90 3.10
N ASP A 286 -20.83 5.71 1.92
CA ASP A 286 -20.85 4.42 1.24
C ASP A 286 -19.48 4.06 0.64
N ILE A 287 -18.63 5.06 0.34
CA ILE A 287 -17.23 4.80 -0.05
C ILE A 287 -16.47 4.15 1.10
N LEU A 288 -16.68 4.65 2.33
CA LEU A 288 -16.06 4.07 3.54
C LEU A 288 -16.63 2.70 3.88
N ALA A 289 -17.93 2.49 3.62
CA ALA A 289 -18.61 1.22 3.90
C ALA A 289 -18.36 0.13 2.86
N SER A 290 -17.63 0.43 1.78
CA SER A 290 -17.40 -0.51 0.69
C SER A 290 -16.40 -1.59 1.07
N ASP A 291 -16.84 -2.84 0.99
CA ASP A 291 -15.99 -4.02 1.20
C ASP A 291 -15.38 -4.56 -0.12
N ILE A 292 -15.54 -3.85 -1.26
CA ILE A 292 -15.10 -4.33 -2.58
C ILE A 292 -13.63 -4.78 -2.56
N THR A 293 -12.73 -3.97 -2.01
CA THR A 293 -11.29 -4.27 -2.00
C THR A 293 -10.99 -5.57 -1.25
N LEU A 294 -11.61 -5.80 -0.09
CA LEU A 294 -11.48 -7.07 0.65
C LEU A 294 -12.15 -8.23 -0.11
N ASN A 295 -13.36 -8.01 -0.65
CA ASN A 295 -14.15 -9.03 -1.36
C ASN A 295 -13.47 -9.56 -2.63
N LEU A 296 -12.57 -8.79 -3.23
CA LEU A 296 -11.77 -9.17 -4.39
C LEU A 296 -10.46 -9.92 -4.07
N ASN A 297 -10.06 -9.98 -2.80
CA ASN A 297 -8.92 -10.79 -2.35
C ASN A 297 -9.31 -12.26 -2.15
N GLU A 298 -8.31 -13.14 -2.19
CA GLU A 298 -8.52 -14.56 -1.89
C GLU A 298 -8.93 -14.75 -0.41
N PRO A 299 -9.66 -15.82 -0.06
CA PRO A 299 -9.90 -16.19 1.33
C PRO A 299 -8.60 -16.42 2.10
N SER A 300 -8.68 -16.42 3.43
CA SER A 300 -7.50 -16.60 4.28
C SER A 300 -6.74 -17.89 3.96
N LYS A 301 -5.42 -17.78 3.82
CA LYS A 301 -4.49 -18.90 3.69
C LYS A 301 -3.94 -19.38 5.04
N ILE A 302 -4.26 -18.70 6.14
CA ILE A 302 -3.89 -19.10 7.49
C ILE A 302 -5.04 -19.89 8.09
N GLU A 303 -4.85 -21.20 8.30
CA GLU A 303 -5.90 -22.08 8.85
C GLU A 303 -6.17 -21.81 10.34
N ASP A 304 -5.11 -21.71 11.15
CA ASP A 304 -5.19 -21.36 12.57
C ASP A 304 -4.91 -19.89 12.77
N THR A 305 -5.97 -19.09 12.95
CA THR A 305 -5.88 -17.64 13.17
C THR A 305 -5.94 -17.26 14.65
N SER A 306 -5.93 -18.23 15.57
CA SER A 306 -6.15 -17.98 17.02
C SER A 306 -5.07 -17.15 17.71
N TRP A 307 -3.90 -17.05 17.08
CA TRP A 307 -2.75 -16.26 17.54
C TRP A 307 -2.76 -14.82 17.03
N ILE A 308 -3.54 -14.52 15.99
CA ILE A 308 -3.66 -13.18 15.41
C ILE A 308 -4.68 -12.40 16.24
N LYS A 309 -4.23 -11.34 16.93
CA LYS A 309 -5.07 -10.56 17.83
C LYS A 309 -4.79 -9.06 17.65
N PRO A 310 -5.84 -8.22 17.61
CA PRO A 310 -5.67 -6.79 17.75
C PRO A 310 -4.86 -6.46 19.01
N MET A 311 -4.08 -5.38 18.95
CA MET A 311 -3.19 -4.96 20.03
C MET A 311 -3.19 -3.44 20.16
N LYS A 312 -3.36 -2.95 21.40
CA LYS A 312 -2.96 -1.59 21.77
C LYS A 312 -1.54 -1.60 22.30
N TYR A 313 -0.73 -0.60 21.93
CA TYR A 313 0.65 -0.52 22.38
C TYR A 313 1.11 0.93 22.65
N VAL A 314 2.17 1.07 23.42
CA VAL A 314 2.97 2.31 23.56
C VAL A 314 4.38 2.00 23.05
N GLY A 315 5.29 2.97 23.02
CA GLY A 315 6.67 2.64 22.67
C GLY A 315 7.71 3.68 23.00
N VAL A 316 8.94 3.19 23.15
CA VAL A 316 10.15 3.99 23.03
C VAL A 316 10.30 4.29 21.55
N TRP A 317 9.73 5.42 21.11
CA TRP A 317 9.60 5.80 19.71
C TRP A 317 9.58 7.33 19.52
N TRP A 318 8.55 7.99 20.07
CA TRP A 318 8.33 9.44 19.85
C TRP A 318 9.50 10.30 20.32
N GLU A 319 10.24 9.84 21.33
CA GLU A 319 11.45 10.53 21.80
C GLU A 319 12.55 10.58 20.71
N MET A 320 12.69 9.56 19.85
CA MET A 320 13.64 9.60 18.74
C MET A 320 13.10 10.41 17.56
N ILE A 321 11.82 10.22 17.21
CA ILE A 321 11.15 10.98 16.13
C ILE A 321 11.24 12.49 16.37
N THR A 322 11.07 12.94 17.61
CA THR A 322 11.13 14.36 17.97
C THR A 322 12.57 14.88 18.12
N GLY A 323 13.56 13.99 18.18
CA GLY A 323 14.96 14.28 18.46
C GLY A 323 15.24 14.60 19.92
N LYS A 324 14.36 14.22 20.87
CA LYS A 324 14.67 14.25 22.31
C LYS A 324 15.79 13.26 22.63
N SER A 325 15.70 12.07 22.03
CA SER A 325 16.63 10.96 22.15
C SER A 325 17.10 10.52 20.76
N ASP A 326 18.06 9.60 20.71
CA ASP A 326 18.64 9.06 19.49
C ASP A 326 18.48 7.52 19.48
N TRP A 327 18.35 6.92 18.29
CA TRP A 327 18.35 5.46 18.12
C TRP A 327 19.75 4.85 18.29
N SER A 328 20.80 5.59 17.95
CA SER A 328 22.19 5.13 18.09
C SER A 328 22.61 5.00 19.55
N TYR A 329 23.67 4.25 19.81
CA TYR A 329 24.25 4.11 21.15
C TYR A 329 25.38 5.12 21.39
N THR A 330 26.11 5.48 20.34
CA THR A 330 27.31 6.34 20.43
C THR A 330 27.41 7.34 19.29
N SER A 331 28.11 8.46 19.56
CA SER A 331 28.55 9.40 18.52
C SER A 331 30.08 9.41 18.34
N ASP A 332 30.81 8.48 18.97
CA ASP A 332 32.28 8.43 18.93
C ASP A 332 32.83 7.83 17.62
N LEU A 333 31.95 7.23 16.80
CA LEU A 333 32.31 6.55 15.56
C LEU A 333 31.75 7.30 14.36
N ASN A 334 32.55 7.38 13.28
CA ASN A 334 32.08 7.91 12.00
C ASN A 334 31.26 6.88 11.20
N SER A 335 31.48 5.59 11.45
CA SER A 335 30.74 4.47 10.87
C SER A 335 30.95 3.19 11.68
N VAL A 336 30.12 2.17 11.45
CA VAL A 336 30.17 0.89 12.17
C VAL A 336 30.20 -0.33 11.22
N HIS A 337 30.87 -1.39 11.65
CA HIS A 337 30.92 -2.68 10.94
C HIS A 337 30.44 -3.78 11.88
N LEU A 338 29.30 -4.39 11.56
CA LEU A 338 28.72 -5.45 12.39
C LEU A 338 29.66 -6.67 12.44
N GLY A 339 29.89 -7.19 13.64
CA GLY A 339 30.86 -8.26 13.90
C GLY A 339 32.31 -7.78 14.09
N GLU A 340 32.63 -6.50 13.84
CA GLU A 340 33.95 -5.90 14.07
C GLU A 340 33.91 -4.78 15.13
N THR A 341 32.91 -3.90 15.06
CA THR A 341 32.71 -2.83 16.03
C THR A 341 32.39 -3.43 17.41
N ASP A 342 33.25 -3.15 18.39
CA ASP A 342 33.04 -3.56 19.78
C ASP A 342 32.36 -2.45 20.57
N TYR A 343 31.03 -2.50 20.63
CA TYR A 343 30.21 -1.51 21.35
C TYR A 343 30.46 -1.47 22.86
N THR A 344 31.12 -2.49 23.44
CA THR A 344 31.50 -2.46 24.86
C THR A 344 32.71 -1.55 25.13
N LYS A 345 33.43 -1.14 24.08
CA LYS A 345 34.64 -0.31 24.15
C LYS A 345 34.45 1.13 23.66
N VAL A 346 33.28 1.45 23.11
CA VAL A 346 32.93 2.82 22.72
C VAL A 346 32.22 3.54 23.86
N LYS A 347 32.26 4.87 23.87
CA LYS A 347 31.56 5.64 24.88
C LYS A 347 30.08 5.75 24.49
N PRO A 348 29.13 5.29 25.34
CA PRO A 348 27.73 5.62 25.14
C PRO A 348 27.53 7.13 25.21
N HIS A 349 26.61 7.66 24.40
CA HIS A 349 26.09 9.01 24.61
C HIS A 349 24.87 8.97 25.54
N ASP A 350 24.53 10.09 26.17
CA ASP A 350 23.44 10.16 27.17
C ASP A 350 22.03 10.30 26.56
N ARG A 351 21.89 10.02 25.26
CA ARG A 351 20.66 10.23 24.48
C ARG A 351 20.05 8.95 23.92
N HIS A 352 20.62 7.78 24.18
CA HIS A 352 20.10 6.52 23.65
C HIS A 352 18.73 6.20 24.28
N GLY A 353 17.69 6.07 23.45
CA GLY A 353 16.31 5.84 23.94
C GLY A 353 16.08 4.42 24.47
N ALA A 354 16.63 3.41 23.79
CA ALA A 354 16.35 1.98 24.04
C ALA A 354 17.20 1.38 25.16
N THR A 355 17.24 2.02 26.33
CA THR A 355 17.89 1.46 27.51
C THR A 355 16.94 0.55 28.28
N THR A 356 17.48 -0.48 28.93
CA THR A 356 16.72 -1.39 29.81
C THR A 356 15.90 -0.62 30.86
N GLU A 357 16.45 0.44 31.44
CA GLU A 357 15.75 1.28 32.43
C GLU A 357 14.55 2.01 31.81
N ASN A 358 14.73 2.65 30.65
CA ASN A 358 13.66 3.40 29.99
C ASN A 358 12.54 2.48 29.51
N VAL A 359 12.91 1.31 28.96
CA VAL A 359 11.96 0.30 28.49
C VAL A 359 11.11 -0.24 29.64
N LYS A 360 11.70 -0.48 30.82
CA LYS A 360 10.93 -0.87 32.02
C LYS A 360 9.90 0.19 32.45
N LYS A 361 10.20 1.48 32.29
CA LYS A 361 9.22 2.56 32.56
C LYS A 361 8.02 2.47 31.63
N HIS A 362 8.24 2.18 30.34
CA HIS A 362 7.17 1.99 29.37
C HIS A 362 6.36 0.72 29.65
N ILE A 363 7.01 -0.37 30.06
CA ILE A 363 6.34 -1.60 30.51
C ILE A 363 5.47 -1.34 31.74
N ASP A 364 5.98 -0.61 32.73
CA ASP A 364 5.22 -0.25 33.92
C ASP A 364 4.00 0.63 33.60
N PHE A 365 4.17 1.60 32.70
CA PHE A 365 3.06 2.41 32.19
C PHE A 365 2.02 1.55 31.46
N ALA A 366 2.46 0.69 30.54
CA ALA A 366 1.57 -0.18 29.78
C ALA A 366 0.75 -1.09 30.72
N ALA A 367 1.42 -1.74 31.68
CA ALA A 367 0.78 -2.60 32.67
C ALA A 367 -0.22 -1.84 33.55
N LYS A 368 0.13 -0.62 34.00
CA LYS A 368 -0.74 0.24 34.81
C LYS A 368 -2.04 0.61 34.07
N HIS A 369 -1.98 0.76 32.75
CA HIS A 369 -3.09 1.26 31.93
C HIS A 369 -3.78 0.19 31.07
N GLY A 370 -3.41 -1.09 31.24
CA GLY A 370 -4.01 -2.19 30.48
C GLY A 370 -3.71 -2.13 28.98
N ILE A 371 -2.52 -1.63 28.63
CA ILE A 371 -1.99 -1.62 27.27
C ILE A 371 -1.15 -2.88 27.10
N GLU A 372 -1.37 -3.57 25.98
CA GLU A 372 -0.90 -4.94 25.78
C GLU A 372 0.54 -5.01 25.29
N GLY A 373 0.98 -4.01 24.50
CA GLY A 373 2.26 -3.99 23.82
C GLY A 373 3.18 -2.83 24.22
N VAL A 374 4.49 -3.06 24.13
CA VAL A 374 5.53 -2.02 24.14
C VAL A 374 6.46 -2.22 22.95
N LEU A 375 6.50 -1.25 22.03
CA LEU A 375 7.49 -1.14 20.96
C LEU A 375 8.79 -0.54 21.48
N VAL A 376 9.93 -1.03 21.01
CA VAL A 376 11.24 -0.44 21.28
C VAL A 376 12.03 -0.37 19.98
N GLU A 377 12.27 0.84 19.48
CA GLU A 377 13.22 1.06 18.38
C GLU A 377 14.58 1.46 18.92
N GLY A 378 15.67 1.17 18.19
CA GLY A 378 17.02 1.45 18.66
C GLY A 378 17.63 0.33 19.51
N TRP A 379 16.95 -0.80 19.70
CA TRP A 379 17.41 -1.86 20.62
C TRP A 379 18.66 -2.61 20.15
N ASN A 380 18.84 -2.77 18.83
CA ASN A 380 19.86 -3.60 18.19
C ASN A 380 21.04 -2.78 17.67
N ILE A 381 22.22 -3.38 17.53
CA ILE A 381 23.39 -2.69 16.97
C ILE A 381 23.20 -2.25 15.51
N GLY A 382 23.79 -1.12 15.12
CA GLY A 382 23.87 -0.65 13.73
C GLY A 382 23.28 0.73 13.46
N TRP A 383 22.52 1.29 14.41
CA TRP A 383 21.80 2.57 14.27
C TRP A 383 22.70 3.79 14.06
N GLU A 384 24.02 3.68 14.23
CA GLU A 384 24.93 4.77 13.85
C GLU A 384 24.91 5.05 12.33
N ASP A 385 24.60 4.04 11.50
CA ASP A 385 24.70 4.12 10.03
C ASP A 385 23.35 3.95 9.30
N TRP A 386 22.23 4.00 10.01
CA TRP A 386 20.90 3.60 9.48
C TRP A 386 20.35 4.50 8.37
N PHE A 387 20.71 5.79 8.33
CA PHE A 387 20.02 6.77 7.49
C PHE A 387 20.83 7.15 6.25
N GLY A 388 20.28 6.94 5.05
CA GLY A 388 20.77 7.53 3.79
C GLY A 388 22.10 7.02 3.24
N ASN A 389 22.62 5.89 3.76
CA ASN A 389 23.96 5.40 3.41
C ASN A 389 23.99 4.31 2.32
N LEU A 390 22.85 3.81 1.85
CA LEU A 390 22.76 2.66 0.91
C LEU A 390 23.61 1.46 1.39
N LYS A 391 23.60 1.23 2.71
CA LYS A 391 24.44 0.25 3.41
C LYS A 391 23.79 -1.13 3.32
N ASP A 392 24.51 -2.08 2.72
CA ASP A 392 24.01 -3.45 2.54
C ASP A 392 23.90 -4.18 3.89
N TYR A 393 25.03 -4.44 4.56
CA TYR A 393 25.01 -5.08 5.88
C TYR A 393 24.88 -4.03 7.00
N VAL A 394 23.66 -3.51 7.16
CA VAL A 394 23.32 -2.42 8.08
C VAL A 394 22.87 -2.92 9.46
N PHE A 395 22.12 -4.02 9.49
CA PHE A 395 21.57 -4.65 10.71
C PHE A 395 21.69 -6.18 10.63
N ASP A 396 21.85 -6.84 11.78
CA ASP A 396 21.81 -8.31 11.90
C ASP A 396 20.48 -8.83 12.48
N PHE A 397 19.65 -7.93 13.05
CA PHE A 397 18.36 -8.23 13.69
C PHE A 397 18.46 -9.23 14.85
N GLN A 398 19.63 -9.36 15.47
CA GLN A 398 19.92 -10.34 16.52
C GLN A 398 20.56 -9.70 17.75
N THR A 399 21.50 -8.79 17.54
CA THR A 399 22.41 -8.38 18.60
C THR A 399 21.94 -7.08 19.26
N PRO A 400 21.56 -7.09 20.55
CA PRO A 400 21.19 -5.88 21.27
C PRO A 400 22.42 -4.98 21.56
N TYR A 401 22.19 -3.69 21.78
CA TYR A 401 23.20 -2.79 22.33
C TYR A 401 23.58 -3.15 23.79
N PRO A 402 24.75 -2.72 24.29
CA PRO A 402 25.21 -3.06 25.65
C PRO A 402 24.30 -2.61 26.79
N ASP A 403 23.41 -1.64 26.57
CA ASP A 403 22.48 -1.09 27.56
C ASP A 403 21.03 -1.60 27.39
N PHE A 404 20.79 -2.48 26.43
CA PHE A 404 19.53 -3.21 26.24
C PHE A 404 19.71 -4.69 26.58
N ASP A 405 19.30 -5.09 27.78
CA ASP A 405 19.29 -6.48 28.23
C ASP A 405 17.98 -7.15 27.81
N ILE A 406 18.01 -7.85 26.67
CA ILE A 406 16.82 -8.51 26.11
C ILE A 406 16.22 -9.57 27.04
N ASP A 407 17.04 -10.31 27.79
CA ASP A 407 16.60 -11.33 28.75
C ASP A 407 15.85 -10.68 29.92
N GLU A 408 16.40 -9.61 30.47
CA GLU A 408 15.79 -8.87 31.57
C GLU A 408 14.52 -8.15 31.12
N VAL A 409 14.53 -7.52 29.94
CA VAL A 409 13.34 -6.86 29.37
C VAL A 409 12.22 -7.86 29.15
N HIS A 410 12.51 -9.01 28.52
CA HIS A 410 11.53 -10.07 28.31
C HIS A 410 10.96 -10.58 29.64
N SER A 411 11.83 -10.89 30.60
CA SER A 411 11.42 -11.40 31.92
C SER A 411 10.53 -10.40 32.66
N TYR A 412 10.88 -9.11 32.62
CA TYR A 412 10.11 -8.05 33.26
C TYR A 412 8.76 -7.80 32.58
N ALA A 413 8.72 -7.77 31.24
CA ALA A 413 7.47 -7.64 30.49
C ALA A 413 6.51 -8.80 30.81
N LYS A 414 7.03 -10.02 30.88
CA LYS A 414 6.28 -11.22 31.24
C LYS A 414 5.74 -11.18 32.66
N GLU A 415 6.52 -10.72 33.63
CA GLU A 415 6.07 -10.49 35.02
C GLU A 415 4.89 -9.50 35.07
N LYS A 416 4.92 -8.49 34.21
CA LYS A 416 3.92 -7.41 34.14
C LYS A 416 2.72 -7.74 33.24
N GLY A 417 2.72 -8.88 32.56
CA GLY A 417 1.68 -9.28 31.63
C GLY A 417 1.63 -8.45 30.35
N VAL A 418 2.76 -7.84 29.96
CA VAL A 418 2.93 -7.01 28.77
C VAL A 418 3.72 -7.80 27.71
N LYS A 419 3.39 -7.60 26.44
CA LYS A 419 4.13 -8.13 25.30
C LYS A 419 5.07 -7.07 24.72
N MET A 420 6.23 -7.52 24.25
CA MET A 420 7.11 -6.65 23.50
C MET A 420 6.78 -6.73 22.01
N VAL A 421 6.83 -5.60 21.31
CA VAL A 421 6.70 -5.51 19.85
C VAL A 421 8.10 -5.32 19.28
N MET A 422 8.50 -6.22 18.38
CA MET A 422 9.85 -6.20 17.79
C MET A 422 9.97 -5.05 16.81
N HIS A 423 11.18 -4.55 16.60
CA HIS A 423 11.49 -3.59 15.54
C HIS A 423 12.56 -4.12 14.59
N HIS A 424 12.25 -4.16 13.29
CA HIS A 424 13.14 -4.52 12.19
C HIS A 424 13.18 -3.38 11.14
N GLU A 425 13.82 -2.25 11.46
CA GLU A 425 14.23 -1.29 10.43
C GLU A 425 15.28 -1.93 9.53
N THR A 426 15.12 -1.82 8.22
CA THR A 426 16.01 -2.47 7.24
C THR A 426 16.97 -1.50 6.56
N SER A 427 16.77 -0.19 6.72
CA SER A 427 17.37 0.87 5.93
C SER A 427 17.30 0.56 4.43
N SER A 428 16.16 0.01 4.01
CA SER A 428 15.87 -0.44 2.66
C SER A 428 16.80 -1.51 2.08
N SER A 429 17.60 -2.18 2.93
CA SER A 429 18.48 -3.27 2.55
C SER A 429 17.77 -4.63 2.56
N ILE A 430 16.87 -4.82 1.60
CA ILE A 430 15.94 -5.97 1.57
C ILE A 430 16.67 -7.31 1.44
N ARG A 431 17.77 -7.40 0.68
CA ARG A 431 18.58 -8.63 0.58
C ARG A 431 19.24 -8.97 1.91
N ASN A 432 19.71 -7.96 2.64
CA ASN A 432 20.29 -8.16 3.96
C ASN A 432 19.22 -8.68 4.92
N TYR A 433 18.03 -8.09 4.90
CA TYR A 433 16.92 -8.53 5.74
C TYR A 433 16.52 -9.97 5.43
N GLU A 434 16.33 -10.34 4.16
CA GLU A 434 15.98 -11.72 3.77
C GLU A 434 16.98 -12.77 4.25
N ARG A 435 18.29 -12.45 4.24
CA ARG A 435 19.35 -13.36 4.74
C ARG A 435 19.28 -13.60 6.24
N HIS A 436 18.71 -12.67 7.00
CA HIS A 436 18.59 -12.75 8.45
C HIS A 436 17.17 -13.09 8.91
N LEU A 437 16.19 -13.09 8.01
CA LEU A 437 14.77 -13.13 8.33
C LEU A 437 14.35 -14.32 9.20
N ASP A 438 14.84 -15.54 8.87
CA ASP A 438 14.55 -16.73 9.69
C ASP A 438 15.13 -16.62 11.10
N ALA A 439 16.37 -16.14 11.24
CA ALA A 439 16.99 -15.96 12.56
C ALA A 439 16.28 -14.85 13.36
N ALA A 440 15.88 -13.77 12.69
CA ALA A 440 15.14 -12.67 13.29
C ALA A 440 13.78 -13.12 13.82
N TYR A 441 13.00 -13.87 13.03
CA TYR A 441 11.72 -14.42 13.48
C TYR A 441 11.88 -15.54 14.51
N GLN A 442 12.94 -16.33 14.45
CA GLN A 442 13.23 -17.30 15.52
C GLN A 442 13.52 -16.60 16.85
N LEU A 443 14.32 -15.53 16.85
CA LEU A 443 14.57 -14.72 18.05
C LEU A 443 13.27 -14.19 18.66
N MET A 444 12.37 -13.69 17.82
CA MET A 444 11.05 -13.23 18.28
C MET A 444 10.29 -14.34 19.01
N ASN A 445 10.29 -15.56 18.46
CA ASN A 445 9.65 -16.70 19.11
C ASN A 445 10.36 -17.13 20.40
N ASP A 446 11.68 -17.10 20.44
CA ASP A 446 12.46 -17.44 21.63
C ASP A 446 12.12 -16.51 22.81
N TYR A 447 11.76 -15.25 22.53
CA TYR A 447 11.37 -14.24 23.52
C TYR A 447 9.86 -13.90 23.54
N ASP A 448 9.00 -14.74 22.96
CA ASP A 448 7.53 -14.54 22.95
C ASP A 448 7.04 -13.17 22.39
N TYR A 449 7.73 -12.58 21.39
CA TYR A 449 7.34 -11.34 20.69
C TYR A 449 6.31 -11.66 19.60
N PRO A 450 5.03 -11.27 19.75
CA PRO A 450 3.96 -11.71 18.84
C PRO A 450 3.83 -10.86 17.57
N ALA A 451 4.49 -9.71 17.52
CA ALA A 451 4.38 -8.74 16.43
C ALA A 451 5.70 -8.04 16.16
N VAL A 452 5.91 -7.64 14.91
CA VAL A 452 7.05 -6.83 14.46
C VAL A 452 6.57 -5.59 13.72
N LYS A 453 7.14 -4.43 14.06
CA LYS A 453 7.21 -3.28 13.17
C LYS A 453 8.45 -3.45 12.29
N SER A 454 8.30 -3.56 10.98
CA SER A 454 9.41 -3.45 10.02
C SER A 454 9.39 -2.10 9.32
N GLY A 455 10.56 -1.63 8.86
CA GLY A 455 10.69 -0.39 8.11
C GLY A 455 11.69 -0.50 6.95
N TYR A 456 11.51 0.34 5.94
CA TYR A 456 12.29 0.39 4.71
C TYR A 456 12.64 1.84 4.41
N VAL A 457 13.41 2.48 5.31
CA VAL A 457 13.79 3.88 5.15
C VAL A 457 14.98 4.01 4.20
N GLY A 458 14.77 4.75 3.10
CA GLY A 458 15.79 5.13 2.11
C GLY A 458 15.71 4.33 0.81
N ASP A 459 16.59 4.63 -0.14
CA ASP A 459 16.57 3.94 -1.45
C ASP A 459 16.82 2.42 -1.32
N ILE A 460 16.07 1.62 -2.09
CA ILE A 460 16.14 0.16 -2.08
C ILE A 460 17.54 -0.37 -2.43
N VAL A 461 17.98 -1.37 -1.66
CA VAL A 461 19.11 -2.25 -1.98
C VAL A 461 18.57 -3.68 -2.15
N PRO A 462 18.44 -4.19 -3.40
CA PRO A 462 19.30 -3.94 -4.55
C PRO A 462 19.05 -2.60 -5.26
N ARG A 463 20.14 -1.89 -5.52
CA ARG A 463 20.11 -0.54 -6.09
C ARG A 463 19.50 -0.56 -7.49
N GLY A 464 18.59 0.37 -7.73
CA GLY A 464 17.86 0.53 -8.99
C GLY A 464 16.41 0.08 -8.91
N GLU A 465 16.08 -0.81 -7.97
CA GLU A 465 14.68 -1.09 -7.63
C GLU A 465 14.05 0.08 -6.87
N THR A 466 12.73 0.12 -6.88
CA THR A 466 11.92 1.11 -6.15
C THR A 466 10.93 0.38 -5.23
N HIS A 467 10.45 1.05 -4.19
CA HIS A 467 9.67 0.40 -3.13
C HIS A 467 8.44 -0.34 -3.65
N TYR A 468 7.82 0.12 -4.73
CA TYR A 468 6.55 -0.42 -5.22
C TYR A 468 6.68 -1.24 -6.51
N SER A 469 7.91 -1.63 -6.90
CA SER A 469 8.18 -2.49 -8.05
C SER A 469 7.69 -3.92 -7.83
N GLN A 470 7.63 -4.74 -8.89
CA GLN A 470 7.22 -6.15 -8.74
C GLN A 470 8.19 -6.89 -7.83
N TRP A 471 9.49 -6.63 -7.97
CA TRP A 471 10.54 -7.26 -7.16
C TRP A 471 10.34 -6.99 -5.67
N VAL A 472 10.13 -5.73 -5.29
CA VAL A 472 10.02 -5.35 -3.88
C VAL A 472 8.65 -5.73 -3.30
N ASN A 473 7.57 -5.69 -4.10
CA ASN A 473 6.28 -6.23 -3.67
C ASN A 473 6.36 -7.73 -3.33
N ASN A 474 7.15 -8.50 -4.09
CA ASN A 474 7.41 -9.90 -3.77
C ASN A 474 8.21 -10.08 -2.47
N HIS A 475 9.13 -9.17 -2.15
CA HIS A 475 9.83 -9.16 -0.86
C HIS A 475 8.87 -8.97 0.31
N TYR A 476 7.98 -7.97 0.24
CA TYR A 476 7.00 -7.73 1.32
C TYR A 476 6.08 -8.94 1.52
N GLN A 477 5.60 -9.53 0.42
CA GLN A 477 4.79 -10.75 0.48
C GLN A 477 5.58 -11.91 1.09
N TYR A 478 6.84 -12.11 0.69
CA TYR A 478 7.71 -13.16 1.26
C TYR A 478 7.92 -12.99 2.77
N ALA A 479 8.19 -11.78 3.24
CA ALA A 479 8.36 -11.49 4.66
C ALA A 479 7.07 -11.77 5.44
N LEU A 480 5.92 -11.37 4.91
CA LEU A 480 4.60 -11.60 5.49
C LEU A 480 4.25 -13.09 5.59
N GLU A 481 4.45 -13.86 4.51
CA GLU A 481 4.18 -15.30 4.48
C GLU A 481 5.09 -16.05 5.44
N LYS A 482 6.39 -15.72 5.45
CA LYS A 482 7.32 -16.33 6.41
C LYS A 482 6.95 -15.98 7.85
N ALA A 483 6.53 -14.76 8.15
CA ALA A 483 6.07 -14.41 9.49
C ALA A 483 4.90 -15.29 9.95
N ALA A 484 4.01 -15.68 9.04
CA ALA A 484 2.90 -16.59 9.36
C ALA A 484 3.38 -17.99 9.76
N ASP A 485 4.45 -18.52 9.15
CA ASP A 485 5.07 -19.79 9.56
C ASP A 485 5.58 -19.76 11.01
N TYR A 486 5.98 -18.58 11.48
CA TYR A 486 6.44 -18.34 12.85
C TYR A 486 5.34 -17.85 13.80
N LYS A 487 4.09 -17.68 13.32
CA LYS A 487 2.97 -17.09 14.07
C LYS A 487 3.23 -15.66 14.57
N ILE A 488 3.79 -14.84 13.68
CA ILE A 488 4.13 -13.44 13.93
C ILE A 488 3.22 -12.52 13.12
N MET A 489 2.73 -11.46 13.78
CA MET A 489 1.98 -10.38 13.13
C MET A 489 2.94 -9.31 12.61
N VAL A 490 2.62 -8.72 11.46
CA VAL A 490 3.48 -7.77 10.75
C VAL A 490 2.79 -6.41 10.64
N ASN A 491 3.52 -5.39 11.05
CA ASN A 491 3.27 -3.98 10.75
C ASN A 491 4.43 -3.47 9.88
N ALA A 492 4.21 -3.21 8.60
CA ALA A 492 5.31 -2.78 7.71
C ALA A 492 5.17 -1.30 7.30
N HIS A 493 6.06 -0.46 7.81
CA HIS A 493 6.25 0.93 7.40
C HIS A 493 6.98 0.98 6.04
N GLU A 494 6.85 2.09 5.30
CA GLU A 494 7.36 2.35 3.92
C GLU A 494 7.00 1.35 2.80
N ALA A 495 6.39 0.21 3.14
CA ALA A 495 6.00 -0.82 2.18
C ALA A 495 4.95 -0.31 1.19
N VAL A 496 4.67 -1.11 0.15
CA VAL A 496 3.56 -0.82 -0.76
C VAL A 496 2.24 -0.70 0.01
N ARG A 497 1.48 0.36 -0.28
CA ARG A 497 0.15 0.58 0.31
C ARG A 497 -0.78 -0.65 0.14
N PRO A 498 -1.60 -0.97 1.15
CA PRO A 498 -2.35 -2.23 1.17
C PRO A 498 -3.49 -2.25 0.16
N THR A 499 -3.81 -3.44 -0.34
CA THR A 499 -4.82 -3.68 -1.40
C THR A 499 -5.78 -4.81 -1.03
N GLY A 500 -6.02 -5.02 0.27
CA GLY A 500 -6.91 -6.02 0.86
C GLY A 500 -6.24 -7.36 1.18
N ILE A 501 -4.91 -7.45 1.03
CA ILE A 501 -4.12 -8.68 1.25
C ILE A 501 -4.33 -9.24 2.66
N CYS A 502 -4.65 -8.41 3.65
CA CYS A 502 -4.98 -8.84 5.01
C CYS A 502 -6.16 -9.83 5.09
N ARG A 503 -7.04 -9.90 4.08
CA ARG A 503 -8.03 -11.00 4.00
C ARG A 503 -7.36 -12.36 3.78
N THR A 504 -6.39 -12.41 2.88
CA THR A 504 -5.62 -13.61 2.54
C THR A 504 -4.63 -13.95 3.65
N TRP A 505 -3.95 -12.93 4.18
CA TRP A 505 -2.90 -13.02 5.19
C TRP A 505 -3.22 -12.11 6.38
N PRO A 506 -4.12 -12.55 7.29
CA PRO A 506 -4.59 -11.72 8.41
C PRO A 506 -3.53 -11.39 9.45
N ASN A 507 -2.32 -11.92 9.33
CA ASN A 507 -1.19 -11.49 10.14
C ASN A 507 -0.56 -10.18 9.66
N LEU A 508 -0.91 -9.65 8.48
CA LEU A 508 -0.64 -8.26 8.08
C LEU A 508 -1.63 -7.33 8.81
N ILE A 509 -1.28 -6.92 10.01
CA ILE A 509 -2.19 -6.18 10.90
C ILE A 509 -2.20 -4.68 10.64
N ALA A 510 -1.14 -4.13 10.05
CA ALA A 510 -1.07 -2.73 9.66
C ALA A 510 0.07 -2.49 8.66
N ASN A 511 0.02 -1.32 8.03
CA ASN A 511 1.15 -0.69 7.36
C ASN A 511 1.15 0.79 7.75
N GLU A 512 2.25 1.50 7.59
CA GLU A 512 2.19 2.97 7.51
C GLU A 512 1.79 3.39 6.09
N SER A 513 2.73 3.37 5.14
CA SER A 513 2.52 3.54 3.69
C SER A 513 1.68 4.76 3.32
N ALA A 514 1.81 5.82 4.12
CA ALA A 514 1.22 7.15 3.96
C ALA A 514 1.80 8.04 5.05
N ARG A 515 1.70 9.36 4.88
CA ARG A 515 2.16 10.33 5.88
C ARG A 515 1.52 10.09 7.25
N GLY A 516 2.28 9.55 8.20
CA GLY A 516 1.85 9.25 9.57
C GLY A 516 1.98 10.42 10.55
N THR A 517 1.82 10.12 11.85
CA THR A 517 1.99 11.12 12.93
C THR A 517 3.44 11.57 13.09
N GLU A 518 4.44 10.78 12.66
CA GLU A 518 5.84 11.21 12.68
C GLU A 518 6.09 12.53 11.95
N TYR A 519 5.40 12.77 10.83
CA TYR A 519 5.49 14.03 10.11
C TYR A 519 4.93 15.23 10.86
N GLN A 520 4.17 15.03 11.93
CA GLN A 520 3.81 16.10 12.85
C GLN A 520 5.02 16.65 13.61
N ALA A 521 6.09 15.86 13.76
CA ALA A 521 7.39 16.29 14.26
C ALA A 521 8.34 16.79 13.15
N PHE A 522 7.97 16.64 11.87
CA PHE A 522 8.77 17.05 10.70
C PHE A 522 8.13 18.22 9.93
N GLY A 523 7.53 19.17 10.65
CA GLY A 523 6.90 20.37 10.08
C GLY A 523 5.37 20.39 10.14
N GLY A 524 4.73 19.28 10.50
CA GLY A 524 3.28 19.19 10.59
C GLY A 524 2.65 18.48 9.40
N SER A 525 1.44 17.95 9.61
CA SER A 525 0.52 17.58 8.51
C SER A 525 -0.59 18.61 8.40
N ASN A 526 -1.26 18.66 7.25
CA ASN A 526 -2.43 19.50 7.06
C ASN A 526 -3.58 19.09 8.00
N ALA A 527 -4.34 20.07 8.51
CA ALA A 527 -5.44 19.81 9.45
C ALA A 527 -6.56 18.91 8.90
N ASN A 528 -6.70 18.82 7.57
CA ASN A 528 -7.67 17.94 6.90
C ASN A 528 -7.13 16.53 6.60
N HIS A 529 -5.85 16.24 6.88
CA HIS A 529 -5.19 14.98 6.49
C HIS A 529 -5.95 13.73 6.97
N VAL A 530 -6.29 13.68 8.25
CA VAL A 530 -7.04 12.58 8.87
C VAL A 530 -8.51 12.50 8.45
N THR A 531 -9.01 13.51 7.72
CA THR A 531 -10.36 13.48 7.11
C THR A 531 -10.34 12.91 5.69
N ILE A 532 -9.16 12.74 5.10
CA ILE A 532 -8.95 12.23 3.74
C ILE A 532 -8.49 10.78 3.77
N LEU A 533 -7.55 10.42 4.66
CA LEU A 533 -6.99 9.07 4.77
C LEU A 533 -8.05 7.93 4.77
N PRO A 534 -9.22 8.05 5.45
CA PRO A 534 -10.28 7.04 5.38
C PRO A 534 -10.84 6.79 3.98
N PHE A 535 -10.86 7.80 3.13
CA PHE A 535 -11.36 7.71 1.75
C PHE A 535 -10.29 7.30 0.75
N THR A 536 -9.03 7.20 1.17
CA THR A 536 -7.89 6.92 0.30
C THR A 536 -7.05 5.79 0.88
N ARG A 537 -6.08 6.11 1.74
CA ARG A 537 -5.10 5.17 2.28
C ARG A 537 -5.73 3.95 2.96
N LEU A 538 -6.85 4.11 3.68
CA LEU A 538 -7.49 3.01 4.39
C LEU A 538 -8.30 2.07 3.47
N ILE A 539 -8.59 2.50 2.23
CA ILE A 539 -9.22 1.64 1.22
C ILE A 539 -8.21 0.58 0.79
N GLY A 540 -8.24 -0.57 1.46
CA GLY A 540 -7.34 -1.70 1.20
C GLY A 540 -6.65 -2.25 2.44
N GLY A 541 -6.60 -1.51 3.55
CA GLY A 541 -6.10 -2.05 4.79
C GLY A 541 -5.79 -1.00 5.86
N PRO A 542 -5.70 -1.44 7.12
CA PRO A 542 -5.47 -0.56 8.26
C PRO A 542 -4.15 0.21 8.16
N MET A 543 -4.12 1.34 8.84
CA MET A 543 -2.93 2.19 8.97
C MET A 543 -2.45 2.20 10.42
N ASP A 544 -1.17 1.96 10.63
CA ASP A 544 -0.51 2.32 11.88
C ASP A 544 -0.20 3.82 11.88
N TYR A 545 -1.24 4.64 12.11
CA TYR A 545 -1.12 6.11 12.09
C TYR A 545 -0.40 6.67 13.33
N THR A 546 -0.21 5.83 14.35
CA THR A 546 0.32 6.18 15.67
C THR A 546 -0.30 7.44 16.31
N PRO A 547 -1.63 7.46 16.57
CA PRO A 547 -2.29 8.63 17.17
C PRO A 547 -1.95 8.79 18.66
N GLY A 548 -2.51 9.84 19.27
CA GLY A 548 -2.53 10.01 20.73
C GLY A 548 -1.56 11.05 21.27
N ILE A 549 -1.06 11.98 20.44
CA ILE A 549 -0.18 13.05 20.94
C ILE A 549 -0.96 14.04 21.80
N PHE A 550 -0.56 14.22 23.07
CA PHE A 550 -1.19 15.14 24.01
C PHE A 550 -0.37 16.42 24.22
N GLU A 551 0.95 16.35 24.04
CA GLU A 551 1.82 17.52 23.96
C GLU A 551 2.10 17.90 22.50
N MET A 552 1.31 18.84 21.98
CA MET A 552 1.38 19.24 20.57
C MET A 552 2.61 20.09 20.23
N ASP A 553 3.21 20.75 21.23
CA ASP A 553 4.38 21.61 21.05
C ASP A 553 5.67 20.80 21.19
N ILE A 554 6.24 20.40 20.06
CA ILE A 554 7.43 19.53 20.01
C ILE A 554 8.66 20.21 20.61
N SER A 555 8.67 21.54 20.69
CA SER A 555 9.79 22.28 21.28
C SER A 555 9.99 22.00 22.78
N LYS A 556 8.97 21.46 23.45
CA LYS A 556 9.05 21.01 24.86
C LYS A 556 9.77 19.68 25.03
N LEU A 557 9.79 18.85 23.99
CA LEU A 557 10.54 17.59 23.93
C LEU A 557 11.97 17.86 23.46
N ASN A 558 12.11 18.68 22.41
CA ASN A 558 13.39 19.07 21.82
C ASN A 558 13.37 20.55 21.43
N PRO A 559 14.09 21.45 22.14
CA PRO A 559 14.07 22.90 21.86
C PRO A 559 14.52 23.30 20.45
N ASN A 560 15.20 22.42 19.71
CA ASN A 560 15.62 22.66 18.33
C ASN A 560 14.58 22.22 17.29
N ASN A 561 13.49 21.56 17.71
CA ASN A 561 12.39 21.18 16.85
C ASN A 561 11.20 22.11 17.12
N HIS A 562 10.86 22.93 16.13
CA HIS A 562 9.77 23.91 16.21
C HIS A 562 8.48 23.43 15.54
N SER A 563 8.40 22.15 15.21
CA SER A 563 7.16 21.54 14.70
C SER A 563 6.06 21.59 15.74
N HIS A 564 4.82 21.55 15.27
CA HIS A 564 3.65 21.52 16.10
C HIS A 564 2.65 20.54 15.52
N VAL A 565 2.11 19.64 16.34
CA VAL A 565 1.07 18.72 15.93
C VAL A 565 -0.21 19.51 15.67
N ASN A 566 -0.68 19.52 14.42
CA ASN A 566 -1.82 20.34 13.99
C ASN A 566 -3.18 19.70 14.37
N ALA A 567 -3.38 19.44 15.66
CA ALA A 567 -4.55 18.78 16.21
C ALA A 567 -4.94 19.34 17.59
N THR A 568 -6.10 18.90 18.09
CA THR A 568 -6.48 19.03 19.51
C THR A 568 -6.40 17.66 20.17
N ILE A 569 -6.34 17.62 21.51
CA ILE A 569 -6.41 16.34 22.26
C ILE A 569 -7.67 15.55 21.87
N ALA A 570 -8.83 16.23 21.77
CA ALA A 570 -10.07 15.58 21.36
C ALA A 570 -10.03 15.03 19.92
N ASN A 571 -9.31 15.68 19.01
CA ASN A 571 -9.05 15.13 17.67
C ASN A 571 -8.22 13.85 17.77
N GLN A 572 -7.13 13.86 18.55
CA GLN A 572 -6.28 12.67 18.73
C GLN A 572 -7.04 11.49 19.36
N LEU A 573 -7.93 11.75 20.31
CA LEU A 573 -8.83 10.74 20.87
C LEU A 573 -9.79 10.16 19.83
N ALA A 574 -10.30 10.99 18.91
CA ALA A 574 -11.20 10.53 17.86
C ALA A 574 -10.54 9.55 16.88
N LEU A 575 -9.22 9.67 16.67
CA LEU A 575 -8.49 8.84 15.71
C LEU A 575 -8.50 7.35 16.05
N TYR A 576 -8.62 6.98 17.33
CA TYR A 576 -8.79 5.57 17.74
C TYR A 576 -10.08 4.93 17.20
N VAL A 577 -11.02 5.73 16.67
CA VAL A 577 -12.24 5.27 16.02
C VAL A 577 -12.25 5.60 14.54
N THR A 578 -11.84 6.82 14.16
CA THR A 578 -11.93 7.28 12.76
C THR A 578 -10.79 6.78 11.87
N MET A 579 -9.67 6.35 12.46
CA MET A 579 -8.57 5.66 11.77
C MET A 579 -8.56 4.20 12.21
N SER A 580 -9.47 3.41 11.62
CA SER A 580 -9.66 2.01 11.99
C SER A 580 -8.38 1.19 11.76
N SER A 581 -7.94 0.51 12.82
CA SER A 581 -6.78 -0.38 12.79
C SER A 581 -6.87 -1.39 13.94
N PRO A 582 -6.55 -2.68 13.70
CA PRO A 582 -6.40 -3.66 14.78
C PRO A 582 -5.13 -3.40 15.59
N LEU A 583 -4.23 -2.53 15.13
CA LEU A 583 -3.02 -2.11 15.81
C LEU A 583 -3.11 -0.61 16.12
N GLN A 584 -3.15 -0.24 17.40
CA GLN A 584 -3.34 1.15 17.81
C GLN A 584 -2.26 1.56 18.82
N MET A 585 -1.46 2.56 18.44
CA MET A 585 -0.48 3.15 19.34
C MET A 585 -1.11 4.24 20.22
N ALA A 586 -0.68 4.34 21.46
CA ALA A 586 -0.66 5.57 22.22
C ALA A 586 0.75 6.18 22.11
N ALA A 587 0.94 7.05 21.13
CA ALA A 587 2.25 7.47 20.65
C ALA A 587 3.05 8.38 21.60
N ASP A 588 2.39 9.23 22.38
CA ASP A 588 3.07 10.18 23.25
C ASP A 588 3.83 9.52 24.41
N LEU A 589 4.64 10.30 25.11
CA LEU A 589 5.42 9.81 26.24
C LEU A 589 4.52 9.58 27.48
N PRO A 590 4.82 8.58 28.33
CA PRO A 590 4.09 8.32 29.57
C PRO A 590 3.86 9.57 30.44
N GLU A 591 4.86 10.44 30.59
CA GLU A 591 4.75 11.67 31.37
C GLU A 591 3.74 12.69 30.81
N HIS A 592 3.43 12.61 29.52
CA HIS A 592 2.43 13.49 28.89
C HIS A 592 1.02 12.99 29.16
N TYR A 593 0.77 11.68 29.09
CA TYR A 593 -0.51 11.10 29.49
C TYR A 593 -0.81 11.32 30.97
N ASP A 594 0.19 11.19 31.85
CA ASP A 594 0.02 11.43 33.30
C ASP A 594 -0.39 12.88 33.63
N ARG A 595 -0.17 13.84 32.72
CA ARG A 595 -0.65 15.24 32.86
C ARG A 595 -2.14 15.40 32.53
N PHE A 596 -2.73 14.48 31.76
CA PHE A 596 -4.11 14.53 31.29
C PHE A 596 -4.84 13.19 31.51
N PRO A 597 -4.90 12.67 32.76
CA PRO A 597 -5.45 11.35 33.08
C PRO A 597 -6.98 11.27 32.97
N ASP A 598 -7.66 12.39 32.74
CA ASP A 598 -9.09 12.45 32.45
C ASP A 598 -9.38 12.26 30.95
N ALA A 599 -8.44 12.63 30.09
CA ALA A 599 -8.50 12.44 28.65
C ALA A 599 -7.96 11.06 28.22
N PHE A 600 -6.92 10.57 28.89
CA PHE A 600 -6.36 9.23 28.70
C PHE A 600 -7.18 8.16 29.43
#